data_AF-A0AAF0BVJ7-F1
#
_entry.id   AF-A0AAF0BVJ7-F1
#
_cell.length_a   1.000
_cell.length_b   1.000
_cell.length_c   1.000
_cell.angle_alpha   90.00
_cell.angle_beta   90.00
_cell.angle_gamma   90.00
#
_symmetry.space_group_name_H-M   'P 1'
#
loop_
_entity.id
_entity.type
_entity.pdbx_description
1 polymer ?
#
loop_
_entity_poly.entity_id
_entity_poly.type
_entity_poly.pdbx_seq_one_letter_code
_entity_poly.pdbx_strand_id
1 'polypeptide(L)'
;MEDLVEVLQRERDLLERLRFRFVGLELVLDALEVRYLDWAVHDVQLARHRAREADLVRAAAVGAVRLDTGDATPSLRDVAAAAPAPWAGMLRDHHDGLCAVVAEIEMHSHRIAQSCRDGLATLARTGRLVQAAQPVGAAVGGLAAPEALADAAPAAAADLDPLAIERMLGEVLTSTSRLRMPALLAFLR
;
A
#
# COMPACT_ATOMS: atom_id res chain seq x y z
N MET A 1 7.73 -27.04 -6.05
CA MET A 1 6.87 -26.66 -4.89
C MET A 1 7.60 -25.69 -3.99
N GLU A 2 8.83 -26.01 -3.60
CA GLU A 2 9.73 -25.09 -2.89
C GLU A 2 9.85 -23.73 -3.59
N ASP A 3 10.22 -23.71 -4.87
CA ASP A 3 10.32 -22.46 -5.67
C ASP A 3 9.03 -21.61 -5.63
N LEU A 4 7.86 -22.25 -5.66
CA LEU A 4 6.58 -21.53 -5.59
C LEU A 4 6.38 -20.91 -4.22
N VAL A 5 6.68 -21.65 -3.15
CA VAL A 5 6.61 -21.15 -1.77
C VAL A 5 7.55 -19.96 -1.57
N GLU A 6 8.79 -20.04 -2.08
CA GLU A 6 9.73 -18.92 -2.05
C GLU A 6 9.20 -17.69 -2.78
N VAL A 7 8.63 -17.88 -3.98
CA VAL A 7 8.03 -16.79 -4.75
C VAL A 7 6.83 -16.16 -4.02
N LEU A 8 5.96 -16.97 -3.41
CA LEU A 8 4.82 -16.47 -2.63
C LEU A 8 5.27 -15.71 -1.38
N GLN A 9 6.29 -16.21 -0.67
CA GLN A 9 6.87 -15.48 0.46
C GLN A 9 7.43 -14.13 0.01
N ARG A 10 8.18 -14.12 -1.11
CA ARG A 10 8.77 -12.91 -1.65
C ARG A 10 7.72 -11.88 -2.07
N GLU A 11 6.64 -12.32 -2.70
CA GLU A 11 5.52 -11.45 -3.08
C GLU A 11 4.83 -10.89 -1.83
N ARG A 12 4.56 -11.73 -0.83
CA ARG A 12 3.97 -11.29 0.44
C ARG A 12 4.84 -10.23 1.12
N ASP A 13 6.14 -10.42 1.21
CA ASP A 13 7.07 -9.44 1.81
C ASP A 13 7.02 -8.09 1.08
N LEU A 14 6.86 -8.10 -0.25
CA LEU A 14 6.75 -6.87 -1.04
C LEU A 14 5.41 -6.19 -0.86
N LEU A 15 4.32 -6.95 -0.73
CA LEU A 15 3.01 -6.43 -0.38
C LEU A 15 2.99 -5.86 1.05
N GLU A 16 3.65 -6.50 2.01
CA GLU A 16 3.79 -5.97 3.37
C GLU A 16 4.57 -4.64 3.38
N ARG A 17 5.64 -4.53 2.58
CA ARG A 17 6.36 -3.26 2.37
C ARG A 17 5.48 -2.20 1.71
N LEU A 18 4.67 -2.58 0.73
CA LEU A 18 3.70 -1.67 0.10
C LEU A 18 2.67 -1.17 1.12
N ARG A 19 2.09 -2.07 1.92
CA ARG A 19 1.20 -1.71 3.04
C ARG A 19 1.86 -0.71 3.98
N PHE A 20 3.11 -0.95 4.37
CA PHE A 20 3.87 -0.02 5.21
C PHE A 20 3.98 1.38 4.59
N ARG A 21 4.21 1.49 3.27
CA ARG A 21 4.23 2.80 2.59
C ARG A 21 2.87 3.48 2.57
N PHE A 22 1.78 2.74 2.44
CA PHE A 22 0.43 3.28 2.58
C PHE A 22 0.17 3.83 3.99
N VAL A 23 0.58 3.09 5.04
CA VAL A 23 0.50 3.58 6.43
C VAL A 23 1.29 4.88 6.60
N GLY A 24 2.51 4.93 6.06
CA GLY A 24 3.33 6.15 6.11
C GLY A 24 2.68 7.34 5.41
N LEU A 25 2.10 7.13 4.23
CA LEU A 25 1.37 8.17 3.50
C LEU A 25 0.15 8.68 4.27
N GLU A 26 -0.62 7.77 4.87
CA GLU A 26 -1.76 8.13 5.72
C GLU A 26 -1.33 9.01 6.90
N LEU A 27 -0.26 8.63 7.61
CA LEU A 27 0.27 9.40 8.73
C LEU A 27 0.75 10.80 8.31
N VAL A 28 1.41 10.92 7.16
CA VAL A 28 1.84 12.22 6.62
C VAL A 28 0.65 13.12 6.28
N LEU A 29 -0.40 12.54 5.69
CA LEU A 29 -1.64 13.26 5.39
C LEU A 29 -2.36 13.71 6.65
N ASP A 30 -2.50 12.84 7.64
CA ASP A 30 -3.20 13.14 8.90
C ASP A 30 -2.45 14.19 9.74
N ALA A 31 -1.12 14.20 9.67
CA ALA A 31 -0.26 15.21 10.29
C ALA A 31 -0.24 16.55 9.50
N LEU A 32 -0.81 16.59 8.29
CA LEU A 32 -0.71 17.73 7.36
C LEU A 32 0.74 18.14 7.07
N GLU A 33 1.68 17.19 7.11
CA GLU A 33 3.11 17.40 6.89
C GLU A 33 3.45 17.40 5.39
N VAL A 34 2.92 18.41 4.70
CA VAL A 34 2.97 18.56 3.23
C VAL A 34 4.37 18.46 2.64
N ARG A 35 5.40 18.89 3.38
CA ARG A 35 6.81 18.82 2.97
C ARG A 35 7.33 17.39 2.75
N TYR A 36 6.68 16.38 3.35
CA TYR A 36 7.05 14.97 3.19
C TYR A 36 6.10 14.21 2.26
N LEU A 37 5.05 14.86 1.76
CA LEU A 37 4.00 14.19 1.01
C LEU A 37 4.52 13.64 -0.32
N ASP A 38 5.34 14.41 -1.04
CA ASP A 38 5.96 13.95 -2.30
C ASP A 38 6.82 12.71 -2.11
N TRP A 39 7.61 12.67 -1.03
CA TRP A 39 8.43 11.51 -0.69
C TRP A 39 7.58 10.29 -0.36
N ALA A 40 6.51 10.48 0.43
CA ALA A 40 5.60 9.40 0.80
C ALA A 40 4.87 8.83 -0.44
N VAL A 41 4.40 9.71 -1.34
CA VAL A 41 3.78 9.30 -2.61
C VAL A 41 4.78 8.53 -3.48
N HIS A 42 5.99 9.04 -3.65
CA HIS A 42 7.04 8.37 -4.42
C HIS A 42 7.36 6.98 -3.86
N ASP A 43 7.48 6.85 -2.54
CA ASP A 43 7.74 5.57 -1.87
C ASP A 43 6.62 4.55 -2.09
N VAL A 44 5.34 4.98 -2.07
CA VAL A 44 4.20 4.13 -2.43
C VAL A 44 4.30 3.65 -3.87
N GLN A 45 4.65 4.54 -4.81
CA GLN A 45 4.79 4.17 -6.22
C GLN A 45 5.93 3.17 -6.45
N LEU A 46 7.08 3.39 -5.82
CA LEU A 46 8.22 2.47 -5.91
C LEU A 46 7.87 1.10 -5.32
N ALA A 47 7.21 1.06 -4.16
CA ALA A 47 6.77 -0.20 -3.56
C ALA A 47 5.73 -0.92 -4.42
N ARG A 48 4.81 -0.18 -5.04
CA ARG A 48 3.80 -0.71 -5.95
C ARG A 48 4.42 -1.30 -7.21
N HIS A 49 5.44 -0.64 -7.76
CA HIS A 49 6.19 -1.16 -8.90
C HIS A 49 6.83 -2.52 -8.56
N ARG A 50 7.54 -2.60 -7.43
CA ARG A 50 8.15 -3.85 -6.96
C ARG A 50 7.13 -4.97 -6.71
N ALA A 51 5.98 -4.66 -6.13
CA ALA A 51 4.91 -5.63 -5.93
C ALA A 51 4.38 -6.19 -7.27
N ARG A 52 4.28 -5.34 -8.30
CA ARG A 52 3.89 -5.79 -9.66
C ARG A 52 4.93 -6.69 -10.31
N GLU A 53 6.21 -6.39 -10.14
CA GLU A 53 7.28 -7.26 -10.64
C GLU A 53 7.20 -8.66 -10.01
N ALA A 54 6.94 -8.74 -8.71
CA ALA A 54 6.78 -10.01 -8.01
C ALA A 54 5.54 -10.80 -8.47
N ASP A 55 4.43 -10.12 -8.74
CA ASP A 55 3.21 -10.74 -9.30
C ASP A 55 3.46 -11.36 -10.68
N LEU A 56 4.27 -10.72 -11.51
CA LEU A 56 4.68 -11.28 -12.80
C LEU A 56 5.54 -12.54 -12.63
N VAL A 57 6.48 -12.52 -11.67
CA VAL A 57 7.30 -13.69 -11.33
C VAL A 57 6.43 -14.83 -10.80
N ARG A 58 5.48 -14.54 -9.91
CA ARG A 58 4.50 -15.52 -9.41
C ARG A 58 3.64 -16.07 -10.54
N ALA A 59 3.09 -15.23 -11.41
CA ALA A 59 2.27 -15.67 -12.53
C ALA A 59 3.02 -16.65 -13.43
N ALA A 60 4.31 -16.39 -13.71
CA ALA A 60 5.17 -17.31 -14.44
C ALA A 60 5.41 -18.63 -13.68
N ALA A 61 5.68 -18.57 -12.38
CA ALA A 61 5.90 -19.76 -11.55
C ALA A 61 4.65 -20.65 -11.45
N VAL A 62 3.46 -20.05 -11.31
CA VAL A 62 2.17 -20.76 -11.30
C VAL A 62 1.89 -21.40 -12.66
N GLY A 63 2.22 -20.73 -13.76
CA GLY A 63 2.09 -21.30 -15.11
C GLY A 63 2.91 -22.56 -15.35
N ALA A 64 3.99 -22.78 -14.58
CA ALA A 64 4.79 -23.99 -14.64
C ALA A 64 4.21 -25.15 -13.80
N VAL A 65 3.23 -24.88 -12.93
CA VAL A 65 2.58 -25.91 -12.12
C VAL A 65 1.60 -26.69 -12.99
N ARG A 66 1.87 -27.98 -13.19
CA ARG A 66 0.98 -28.88 -13.94
C ARG A 66 -0.10 -29.41 -13.00
N LEU A 67 -1.32 -28.89 -13.12
CA LEU A 67 -2.52 -29.46 -12.51
C LEU A 67 -3.49 -29.91 -13.60
N ASP A 68 -4.29 -30.93 -13.32
CA ASP A 68 -5.38 -31.39 -14.20
C ASP A 68 -6.59 -30.43 -14.14
N THR A 69 -6.35 -29.11 -14.22
CA THR A 69 -7.38 -28.06 -14.18
C THR A 69 -7.83 -27.59 -15.57
N GLY A 70 -7.42 -28.29 -16.63
CA GLY A 70 -7.65 -27.86 -18.01
C GLY A 70 -6.81 -26.63 -18.39
N ASP A 71 -7.34 -25.76 -19.25
CA ASP A 71 -6.62 -24.60 -19.79
C ASP A 71 -6.60 -23.36 -18.86
N ALA A 72 -7.28 -23.43 -17.70
CA ALA A 72 -7.35 -22.32 -16.76
C ALA A 72 -6.15 -22.32 -15.81
N THR A 73 -5.61 -21.13 -15.53
CA THR A 73 -4.61 -20.93 -14.47
C THR A 73 -5.23 -21.31 -13.12
N PRO A 74 -4.65 -22.26 -12.37
CA PRO A 74 -5.23 -22.70 -11.10
C PRO A 74 -5.17 -21.61 -10.03
N SER A 75 -6.15 -21.57 -9.15
CA SER A 75 -6.09 -20.74 -7.95
C SER A 75 -5.07 -21.29 -6.95
N LEU A 76 -4.62 -20.47 -6.00
CA LEU A 76 -3.75 -20.93 -4.92
C LEU A 76 -4.42 -22.02 -4.07
N ARG A 77 -5.74 -21.98 -3.94
CA ARG A 77 -6.52 -23.02 -3.27
C ARG A 77 -6.47 -24.35 -4.02
N ASP A 78 -6.58 -24.32 -5.35
CA ASP A 78 -6.45 -25.52 -6.19
C ASP A 78 -5.04 -26.12 -6.06
N VAL A 79 -4.02 -25.26 -6.11
CA VAL A 79 -2.61 -25.69 -5.94
C VAL A 79 -2.39 -26.30 -4.56
N ALA A 80 -2.92 -25.68 -3.50
CA ALA A 80 -2.81 -26.19 -2.14
C ALA A 80 -3.55 -27.52 -1.92
N ALA A 81 -4.69 -27.72 -2.60
CA ALA A 81 -5.47 -28.95 -2.52
C ALA A 81 -4.79 -30.14 -3.21
N ALA A 82 -4.09 -29.89 -4.33
CA ALA A 82 -3.34 -30.90 -5.06
C ALA A 82 -1.94 -31.16 -4.48
N ALA A 83 -1.46 -30.29 -3.59
CA ALA A 83 -0.11 -30.37 -3.05
C ALA A 83 0.05 -31.51 -2.02
N PRO A 84 1.15 -32.28 -2.05
CA PRO A 84 1.47 -33.24 -1.00
C PRO A 84 1.93 -32.53 0.28
N ALA A 85 1.95 -33.25 1.40
CA ALA A 85 2.59 -32.77 2.62
C ALA A 85 4.11 -32.57 2.39
N PRO A 86 4.75 -31.53 2.96
CA PRO A 86 4.18 -30.52 3.88
C PRO A 86 3.54 -29.29 3.19
N TRP A 87 3.63 -29.21 1.87
CA TRP A 87 3.36 -28.00 1.09
C TRP A 87 1.91 -27.50 1.18
N ALA A 88 0.94 -28.41 1.28
CA ALA A 88 -0.47 -28.05 1.37
C ALA A 88 -0.78 -27.10 2.55
N GLY A 89 -0.12 -27.29 3.70
CA GLY A 89 -0.27 -26.39 4.86
C GLY A 89 0.32 -25.02 4.58
N MET A 90 1.58 -24.99 4.14
CA MET A 90 2.29 -23.74 3.83
C MET A 90 1.57 -22.89 2.79
N LEU A 91 1.04 -23.51 1.72
CA LEU A 91 0.31 -22.79 0.68
C LEU A 91 -1.01 -22.19 1.18
N ARG A 92 -1.68 -22.83 2.14
CA ARG A 92 -2.86 -22.25 2.80
C ARG A 92 -2.46 -21.05 3.67
N ASP A 93 -1.37 -21.17 4.43
CA ASP A 93 -0.86 -20.06 5.24
C ASP A 93 -0.48 -18.86 4.35
N HIS A 94 0.11 -19.11 3.18
CA HIS A 94 0.37 -18.08 2.18
C HIS A 94 -0.92 -17.48 1.61
N HIS A 95 -1.94 -18.29 1.32
CA HIS A 95 -3.23 -17.80 0.84
C HIS A 95 -3.86 -16.82 1.83
N ASP A 96 -3.92 -17.21 3.11
CA ASP A 96 -4.49 -16.39 4.17
C ASP A 96 -3.70 -15.08 4.34
N GLY A 97 -2.37 -15.17 4.40
CA GLY A 97 -1.48 -14.01 4.54
C GLY A 97 -1.56 -13.04 3.36
N LEU A 98 -1.61 -13.55 2.12
CA LEU A 98 -1.76 -12.74 0.91
C LEU A 98 -3.14 -12.08 0.84
N CYS A 99 -4.22 -12.79 1.20
CA CYS A 99 -5.56 -12.21 1.25
C CYS A 99 -5.65 -11.09 2.29
N ALA A 100 -5.08 -11.30 3.48
CA ALA A 100 -5.06 -10.30 4.55
C ALA A 100 -4.33 -9.03 4.12
N VAL A 101 -3.09 -9.15 3.60
CA VAL A 101 -2.30 -7.97 3.22
C VAL A 101 -2.94 -7.20 2.05
N VAL A 102 -3.54 -7.89 1.08
CA VAL A 102 -4.26 -7.25 -0.04
C VAL A 102 -5.49 -6.48 0.47
N ALA A 103 -6.27 -7.08 1.36
CA ALA A 103 -7.43 -6.42 1.95
C ALA A 103 -7.04 -5.16 2.74
N GLU A 104 -5.94 -5.23 3.50
CA GLU A 104 -5.43 -4.08 4.25
C GLU A 104 -4.92 -2.95 3.34
N ILE A 105 -4.21 -3.28 2.25
CA ILE A 105 -3.78 -2.29 1.25
C ILE A 105 -4.99 -1.56 0.66
N GLU A 106 -6.05 -2.27 0.27
CA GLU A 106 -7.27 -1.67 -0.27
C GLU A 106 -7.98 -0.78 0.76
N MET A 107 -8.00 -1.20 2.03
CA MET A 107 -8.54 -0.42 3.13
C MET A 107 -7.78 0.91 3.33
N HIS A 108 -6.44 0.90 3.36
CA HIS A 108 -5.64 2.12 3.45
C HIS A 108 -5.80 3.02 2.22
N SER A 109 -5.77 2.44 1.02
CA SER A 109 -6.03 3.15 -0.24
C SER A 109 -7.37 3.87 -0.21
N HIS A 110 -8.43 3.19 0.25
CA HIS A 110 -9.76 3.79 0.36
C HIS A 110 -9.79 4.94 1.37
N ARG A 111 -9.18 4.77 2.55
CA ARG A 111 -9.14 5.80 3.59
C ARG A 111 -8.39 7.03 3.15
N ILE A 112 -7.21 6.88 2.54
CA ILE A 112 -6.42 8.00 2.00
C ILE A 112 -7.23 8.74 0.94
N ALA A 113 -7.84 8.00 0.00
CA ALA A 113 -8.64 8.63 -1.04
C ALA A 113 -9.85 9.39 -0.45
N GLN A 114 -10.44 8.89 0.63
CA GLN A 114 -11.50 9.58 1.34
C GLN A 114 -11.00 10.85 2.03
N SER A 115 -9.88 10.76 2.77
CA SER A 115 -9.24 11.91 3.44
C SER A 115 -8.88 13.02 2.44
N CYS A 116 -8.31 12.69 1.28
CA CYS A 116 -8.02 13.67 0.24
C CYS A 116 -9.29 14.32 -0.33
N ARG A 117 -10.37 13.56 -0.56
CA ARG A 117 -11.64 14.13 -1.02
C ARG A 117 -12.25 15.08 0.01
N ASP A 118 -12.21 14.72 1.28
CA ASP A 118 -12.73 15.54 2.37
C ASP A 118 -11.89 16.81 2.57
N GLY A 119 -10.57 16.69 2.44
CA GLY A 119 -9.62 17.81 2.43
C GLY A 119 -9.88 18.78 1.29
N LEU A 120 -10.02 18.29 0.06
CA LEU A 120 -10.37 19.09 -1.12
C LEU A 120 -11.72 19.80 -0.95
N ALA A 121 -12.75 19.11 -0.47
CA ALA A 121 -14.07 19.69 -0.22
C ALA A 121 -14.03 20.77 0.87
N THR A 122 -13.12 20.66 1.84
CA THR A 122 -12.94 21.65 2.90
C THR A 122 -12.14 22.85 2.40
N LEU A 123 -11.10 22.62 1.62
CA LEU A 123 -10.31 23.66 0.95
C LEU A 123 -11.18 24.52 0.04
N ALA A 124 -12.01 23.89 -0.81
CA ALA A 124 -12.92 24.59 -1.72
C ALA A 124 -13.94 25.48 -0.98
N ARG A 125 -14.38 25.07 0.22
CA ARG A 125 -15.36 25.83 1.03
C ARG A 125 -14.73 26.96 1.85
N THR A 126 -13.50 26.77 2.33
CA THR A 126 -12.92 27.61 3.39
C THR A 126 -11.62 28.30 3.02
N GLY A 127 -11.02 27.95 1.87
CA GLY A 127 -9.70 28.39 1.46
C GLY A 127 -8.55 27.84 2.31
N ARG A 128 -8.83 26.89 3.22
CA ARG A 128 -7.85 26.31 4.15
C ARG A 128 -8.00 24.81 4.26
N LEU A 129 -6.89 24.10 4.46
CA LEU A 129 -6.95 22.75 5.03
C LEU A 129 -7.30 22.87 6.51
N VAL A 130 -8.31 22.13 6.93
CA VAL A 130 -8.65 22.00 8.34
C VAL A 130 -8.49 20.53 8.68
N GLN A 131 -7.73 20.26 9.73
CA GLN A 131 -7.60 18.91 10.25
C GLN A 131 -8.99 18.38 10.61
N ALA A 132 -9.35 17.21 10.09
CA ALA A 132 -10.45 16.46 10.70
C ALA A 132 -9.96 16.07 12.09
N ALA A 133 -10.41 16.78 13.12
CA ALA A 133 -9.99 16.50 14.49
C ALA A 133 -10.31 15.05 14.83
N GLN A 134 -9.28 14.21 14.88
CA GLN A 134 -9.30 12.92 15.57
C GLN A 134 -8.29 13.04 16.72
N PRO A 135 -8.72 12.87 17.98
CA PRO A 135 -7.81 12.94 19.10
C PRO A 135 -7.06 11.61 19.17
N VAL A 136 -5.81 11.58 18.71
CA VAL A 136 -4.88 10.51 19.06
C VAL A 136 -3.77 11.12 19.89
N GLY A 137 -3.89 10.93 21.21
CA GLY A 137 -2.76 10.96 22.14
C GLY A 137 -2.08 12.30 22.39
N ALA A 138 -2.81 13.30 22.89
CA ALA A 138 -2.18 14.38 23.64
C ALA A 138 -1.65 13.82 24.99
N ALA A 139 -0.43 13.30 24.98
CA ALA A 139 0.56 13.33 26.08
C ALA A 139 1.61 12.23 25.90
N VAL A 140 2.78 12.58 25.37
CA VAL A 140 4.04 12.08 25.95
C VAL A 140 5.01 13.25 26.01
N GLY A 141 5.47 13.52 27.23
CA GLY A 141 6.38 14.61 27.55
C GLY A 141 7.70 14.54 26.79
N GLY A 142 8.35 15.70 26.75
CA GLY A 142 9.51 15.98 25.92
C GLY A 142 10.65 14.96 26.04
N LEU A 143 11.12 14.56 24.87
CA LEU A 143 12.50 14.17 24.63
C LEU A 143 12.95 15.02 23.45
N ALA A 144 13.91 15.92 23.71
CA ALA A 144 14.56 16.70 22.66
C ALA A 144 15.28 15.72 21.71
N ALA A 145 14.88 15.73 20.44
CA ALA A 145 15.58 15.01 19.38
C ALA A 145 16.79 15.84 18.90
N PRO A 146 17.90 15.20 18.50
CA PRO A 146 19.15 15.87 18.15
C PRO A 146 19.04 16.60 16.79
N GLU A 147 19.64 17.80 16.73
CA GLU A 147 19.88 18.55 15.49
C GLU A 147 20.82 17.77 14.55
N ALA A 148 20.28 17.15 13.50
CA ALA A 148 21.03 16.81 12.28
C ALA A 148 20.12 16.28 11.15
N LEU A 149 19.51 17.19 10.38
CA LEU A 149 19.44 17.14 8.91
C LEU A 149 18.77 18.44 8.40
N ALA A 150 19.48 19.56 8.52
CA ALA A 150 19.08 20.81 7.89
C ALA A 150 19.60 20.82 6.44
N ASP A 151 18.98 20.01 5.59
CA ASP A 151 18.96 20.30 4.15
C ASP A 151 17.58 20.93 3.86
N ALA A 152 17.59 22.02 3.08
CA ALA A 152 16.53 23.03 2.96
C ALA A 152 15.11 22.53 3.32
N ALA A 153 14.66 22.84 4.55
CA ALA A 153 13.32 22.47 5.01
C ALA A 153 12.27 23.10 4.08
N PRO A 154 11.45 22.30 3.36
CA PRO A 154 10.37 22.85 2.56
C PRO A 154 9.33 23.48 3.49
N ALA A 155 8.72 24.57 3.02
CA ALA A 155 7.80 25.39 3.80
C ALA A 155 6.66 24.57 4.44
N ALA A 156 6.23 24.96 5.63
CA ALA A 156 5.10 24.34 6.30
C ALA A 156 3.80 24.58 5.50
N ALA A 157 2.78 23.74 5.68
CA ALA A 157 1.49 23.86 4.98
C ALA A 157 0.82 25.24 5.12
N ALA A 158 1.18 26.01 6.16
CA ALA A 158 0.71 27.37 6.38
C ALA A 158 1.18 28.38 5.30
N ASP A 159 2.24 28.04 4.56
CA ASP A 159 2.87 28.93 3.56
C ASP A 159 2.50 28.55 2.11
N LEU A 160 1.74 27.47 1.89
CA LEU A 160 1.36 27.01 0.57
C LEU A 160 0.04 27.64 0.09
N ASP A 161 0.06 28.15 -1.14
CA ASP A 161 -1.16 28.63 -1.83
C ASP A 161 -2.19 27.48 -1.98
N PRO A 162 -3.49 27.71 -1.74
CA PRO A 162 -4.54 26.71 -1.89
C PRO A 162 -4.48 25.90 -3.19
N LEU A 163 -4.10 26.49 -4.32
CA LEU A 163 -3.99 25.77 -5.59
C LEU A 163 -2.88 24.70 -5.57
N ALA A 164 -1.76 24.98 -4.89
CA ALA A 164 -0.67 24.02 -4.74
C ALA A 164 -1.13 22.81 -3.90
N ILE A 165 -1.90 23.07 -2.84
CA ILE A 165 -2.48 22.04 -1.99
C ILE A 165 -3.47 21.17 -2.78
N GLU A 166 -4.35 21.79 -3.59
CA GLU A 166 -5.31 21.07 -4.42
C GLU A 166 -4.61 20.12 -5.39
N ARG A 167 -3.58 20.59 -6.10
CA ARG A 167 -2.80 19.76 -7.03
C ARG A 167 -2.16 18.58 -6.33
N MET A 168 -1.53 18.82 -5.20
CA MET A 168 -0.85 17.80 -4.40
C MET A 168 -1.84 16.73 -3.90
N LEU A 169 -3.00 17.10 -3.37
CA LEU A 169 -4.04 16.13 -3.00
C LEU A 169 -4.61 15.36 -4.21
N GLY A 170 -4.69 16.01 -5.38
CA GLY A 170 -5.02 15.34 -6.64
C GLY A 170 -3.99 14.28 -7.05
N GLU A 171 -2.70 14.58 -6.90
CA GLU A 171 -1.61 13.65 -7.17
C GLU A 171 -1.64 12.44 -6.22
N VAL A 172 -1.93 12.66 -4.94
CA VAL A 172 -2.15 11.58 -3.97
C VAL A 172 -3.33 10.69 -4.39
N LEU A 173 -4.45 11.26 -4.81
CA LEU A 173 -5.63 10.50 -5.26
C LEU A 173 -5.32 9.60 -6.45
N THR A 174 -4.60 10.11 -7.45
CA THR A 174 -4.19 9.30 -8.60
C THR A 174 -3.24 8.17 -8.19
N SER A 175 -2.32 8.48 -7.27
CA SER A 175 -1.29 7.55 -6.79
C SER A 175 -1.83 6.43 -5.91
N THR A 176 -2.83 6.73 -5.09
CA THR A 176 -3.46 5.80 -4.17
C THR A 176 -4.65 5.05 -4.77
N SER A 177 -4.85 5.13 -6.08
CA SER A 177 -5.85 4.32 -6.79
C SER A 177 -5.74 2.82 -6.46
N ARG A 178 -6.87 2.10 -6.56
CA ARG A 178 -6.96 0.66 -6.26
C ARG A 178 -5.82 -0.18 -6.84
N LEU A 179 -5.47 -1.26 -6.16
CA LEU A 179 -4.42 -2.17 -6.58
C LEU A 179 -4.78 -2.82 -7.92
N ARG A 180 -4.03 -2.47 -8.98
CA ARG A 180 -4.23 -3.03 -10.32
C ARG A 180 -3.35 -4.26 -10.54
N MET A 181 -3.71 -5.38 -9.92
CA MET A 181 -3.02 -6.67 -10.02
C MET A 181 -4.03 -7.79 -10.27
N PRO A 182 -4.65 -7.85 -11.47
CA PRO A 182 -5.74 -8.79 -11.74
C PRO A 182 -5.30 -10.26 -11.70
N ALA A 183 -4.03 -10.54 -12.02
CA ALA A 183 -3.47 -11.89 -11.95
C ALA A 183 -3.41 -12.38 -10.49
N LEU A 184 -2.89 -11.56 -9.58
CA LEU A 184 -2.90 -11.85 -8.14
C LEU A 184 -4.34 -12.06 -7.62
N LEU A 185 -5.25 -11.14 -7.94
CA LEU A 185 -6.63 -11.23 -7.46
C LEU A 185 -7.36 -12.47 -8.00
N ALA A 186 -7.09 -12.87 -9.23
CA ALA A 186 -7.63 -14.12 -9.78
C ALA A 186 -7.03 -15.35 -9.09
N PHE A 187 -5.73 -15.32 -8.79
CA PHE A 187 -5.02 -16.40 -8.13
C PHE A 187 -5.45 -16.61 -6.66
N LEU A 188 -5.92 -15.56 -5.99
CA LEU A 188 -6.39 -15.62 -4.60
C LEU A 188 -7.88 -16.01 -4.42
N ARG A 189 -8.66 -16.13 -5.50
CA ARG A 189 -10.07 -16.58 -5.42
C ARG A 189 -10.16 -18.02 -4.92
#